data_AF-A0A849QV98-F1
#
_entry.id   AF-A0A849QV98-F1
#
_cell.length_a   1.000
_cell.length_b   1.000
_cell.length_c   1.000
_cell.angle_alpha   90.00
_cell.angle_beta   90.00
_cell.angle_gamma   90.00
#
_symmetry.space_group_name_H-M   'P 1'
#
loop_
_entity.id
_entity.type
_entity.pdbx_description
1 polymer ?
#
loop_
_entity_poly.entity_id
_entity_poly.type
_entity_poly.pdbx_seq_one_letter_code
_entity_poly.pdbx_strand_id
1 'polypeptide(L)'
;RVGIARTDIFGLTAVLNEKYNTNVWKETDRLMEVVTHMETPEVIAGRLTSTYGMFGDTIRYAGPDCGLGSWPSQGLAQKLLSNTAKGFEMFFKNL
;
A
#
# COMPACT_ATOMS: atom_id res chain seq x y z
N ARG A 1 7.05 -10.56 11.31
CA ARG A 1 6.78 -9.29 10.61
C ARG A 1 5.48 -9.45 9.83
N VAL A 2 4.72 -8.38 9.63
CA VAL A 2 3.48 -8.39 8.82
C VAL A 2 3.54 -7.35 7.71
N GLY A 3 3.09 -7.74 6.52
CA GLY A 3 2.99 -6.84 5.35
C GLY A 3 1.62 -6.18 5.30
N ILE A 4 1.56 -4.87 5.52
CA ILE A 4 0.33 -4.07 5.59
C ILE A 4 0.15 -3.12 4.40
N ALA A 5 1.23 -2.82 3.67
CA ALA A 5 1.20 -2.08 2.41
C ALA A 5 1.64 -3.00 1.26
N ARG A 6 0.86 -3.04 0.18
CA ARG A 6 1.14 -3.90 -0.98
C ARG A 6 2.21 -3.27 -1.87
N THR A 7 3.25 -4.04 -2.19
CA THR A 7 4.33 -3.60 -3.07
C THR A 7 4.38 -4.33 -4.41
N ASP A 8 3.50 -5.31 -4.65
CA ASP A 8 3.35 -5.95 -5.97
C ASP A 8 2.73 -4.98 -6.99
N ILE A 9 3.59 -4.15 -7.58
CA ILE A 9 3.16 -3.14 -8.55
C ILE A 9 2.59 -3.76 -9.83
N PHE A 10 2.98 -4.99 -10.19
CA PHE A 10 2.44 -5.66 -11.37
C PHE A 10 1.00 -6.11 -11.13
N GLY A 11 0.71 -6.68 -9.96
CA GLY A 11 -0.65 -7.00 -9.54
C GLY A 11 -1.52 -5.75 -9.40
N LEU A 12 -1.02 -4.70 -8.74
CA LEU A 12 -1.76 -3.44 -8.57
C LEU A 12 -2.09 -2.77 -9.91
N THR A 13 -1.15 -2.75 -10.83
CA THR A 13 -1.38 -2.21 -12.18
C THR A 13 -2.27 -3.10 -13.04
N ALA A 14 -2.28 -4.43 -12.84
CA ALA A 14 -3.22 -5.32 -13.50
C ALA A 14 -4.67 -4.97 -13.14
N VAL A 15 -4.95 -4.64 -11.87
CA VAL A 15 -6.27 -4.16 -11.44
C VAL A 15 -6.65 -2.86 -12.16
N LEU A 16 -5.70 -1.93 -12.32
CA LEU A 16 -5.96 -0.69 -13.06
C LEU A 16 -6.13 -0.92 -14.56
N ASN A 17 -5.37 -1.84 -15.16
CA ASN A 17 -5.52 -2.22 -16.56
C ASN A 17 -6.93 -2.79 -16.81
N GLU A 18 -7.42 -3.66 -15.93
CA GLU A 18 -8.77 -4.21 -16.01
C GLU A 18 -9.83 -3.12 -15.82
N LYS A 19 -9.69 -2.28 -14.78
CA LYS A 19 -10.61 -1.16 -14.50
C LYS A 19 -10.78 -0.21 -15.69
N TYR A 20 -9.68 0.08 -16.39
CA TYR A 20 -9.67 1.08 -17.46
C TYR A 20 -9.63 0.50 -18.87
N ASN A 21 -9.57 -0.82 -19.02
CA ASN A 21 -9.39 -1.52 -20.29
C ASN A 21 -8.27 -0.91 -21.17
N THR A 22 -7.13 -0.61 -20.56
CA THR A 22 -5.96 0.00 -21.23
C THR A 22 -4.66 -0.59 -20.66
N ASN A 23 -3.54 -0.18 -21.24
CA ASN A 23 -2.21 -0.37 -20.66
C ASN A 23 -1.79 0.88 -19.86
N VAL A 24 -2.00 0.87 -18.54
CA VAL A 24 -1.71 1.99 -17.66
C VAL A 24 -0.21 2.28 -17.50
N TRP A 25 0.67 1.35 -17.92
CA TRP A 25 2.11 1.63 -17.93
C TRP A 25 2.50 2.73 -18.91
N LYS A 26 1.65 3.02 -19.90
CA LYS A 26 1.82 4.13 -20.84
C LYS A 26 1.18 5.43 -20.34
N GLU A 27 0.47 5.40 -19.22
CA GLU A 27 -0.34 6.49 -18.68
C GLU A 27 0.03 6.74 -17.21
N THR A 28 1.15 7.43 -16.99
CA THR A 28 1.76 7.62 -15.65
C THR A 28 0.81 8.24 -14.62
N ASP A 29 -0.14 9.06 -15.05
CA ASP A 29 -1.11 9.69 -14.16
C ASP A 29 -2.04 8.66 -13.51
N ARG A 30 -2.39 7.59 -14.24
CA ARG A 30 -3.25 6.52 -13.70
C ARG A 30 -2.50 5.65 -12.69
N LEU A 31 -1.17 5.52 -12.80
CA LEU A 31 -0.36 4.80 -11.81
C LEU A 31 -0.43 5.44 -10.42
N MET A 32 -0.74 6.75 -10.33
CA MET A 32 -0.95 7.42 -9.05
C MET A 32 -2.13 6.84 -8.27
N GLU A 33 -3.12 6.24 -8.93
CA GLU A 33 -4.25 5.59 -8.26
C GLU A 33 -3.83 4.43 -7.35
N VAL A 34 -2.69 3.80 -7.62
CA VAL A 34 -2.12 2.80 -6.71
C VAL A 34 -1.95 3.38 -5.31
N VAL A 35 -1.50 4.63 -5.19
CA VAL A 35 -1.21 5.28 -3.89
C VAL A 35 -2.26 6.31 -3.47
N THR A 36 -3.24 6.62 -4.32
CA THR A 36 -4.34 7.54 -3.96
C THR A 36 -5.68 6.84 -3.76
N HIS A 37 -5.85 5.62 -4.26
CA HIS A 37 -7.11 4.87 -4.17
C HIS A 37 -6.94 3.43 -3.65
N MET A 38 -5.86 2.74 -4.01
CA MET A 38 -5.67 1.32 -3.64
C MET A 38 -4.92 1.15 -2.31
N GLU A 39 -3.78 1.82 -2.17
CA GLU A 39 -2.89 1.79 -1.00
C GLU A 39 -2.94 3.13 -0.25
N THR A 40 -4.13 3.51 0.20
CA THR A 40 -4.34 4.72 1.01
C THR A 40 -3.98 4.47 2.48
N PRO A 41 -3.77 5.53 3.29
CA PRO A 41 -3.56 5.38 4.73
C PRO A 41 -4.67 4.59 5.44
N GLU A 42 -5.93 4.79 5.06
CA GLU A 42 -7.10 4.12 5.62
C GLU A 42 -7.08 2.62 5.34
N VAL A 43 -6.76 2.24 4.10
CA VAL A 43 -6.66 0.83 3.69
C VAL A 43 -5.52 0.14 4.46
N ILE A 44 -4.36 0.80 4.58
CA ILE A 44 -3.20 0.26 5.31
C ILE A 44 -3.52 0.13 6.80
N ALA A 45 -4.12 1.16 7.42
CA ALA A 45 -4.55 1.13 8.80
C ALA A 45 -5.56 -0.01 9.06
N GLY A 46 -6.55 -0.18 8.19
CA GLY A 46 -7.54 -1.26 8.30
C GLY A 46 -6.91 -2.66 8.25
N ARG A 47 -5.88 -2.87 7.40
CA ARG A 47 -5.12 -4.12 7.38
C ARG A 47 -4.32 -4.32 8.68
N LEU A 48 -3.70 -3.27 9.20
CA LEU A 48 -2.98 -3.34 10.48
C LEU A 48 -3.93 -3.65 11.64
N THR A 49 -5.08 -2.97 11.73
CA THR A 49 -6.12 -3.25 12.73
C THR A 49 -6.58 -4.71 12.68
N SER A 50 -6.90 -5.20 11.48
CA SER A 50 -7.36 -6.59 11.31
C SER A 50 -6.28 -7.59 11.74
N THR A 51 -5.03 -7.36 11.33
CA THR A 51 -3.92 -8.26 11.65
C THR A 51 -3.56 -8.22 13.14
N TYR A 52 -3.55 -7.03 13.74
CA TYR A 52 -3.33 -6.87 15.18
C TYR A 52 -4.47 -7.51 16.00
N GLY A 53 -5.72 -7.44 15.54
CA GLY A 53 -6.83 -8.16 16.18
C GLY A 53 -6.64 -9.69 16.19
N MET A 54 -5.92 -10.26 15.22
CA MET A 54 -5.64 -11.70 15.15
C MET A 54 -4.40 -12.13 15.94
N PHE A 55 -3.35 -11.32 15.95
CA PHE A 55 -2.03 -11.72 16.44
C PHE A 55 -1.54 -10.91 17.64
N GLY A 56 -2.19 -9.78 17.93
CA GLY A 56 -1.89 -8.88 19.04
C GLY A 56 -0.40 -8.55 19.15
N ASP A 57 0.10 -8.65 20.37
CA ASP A 57 1.47 -8.27 20.71
C ASP A 57 2.55 -9.23 20.16
N THR A 58 2.16 -10.32 19.50
CA THR A 58 3.14 -11.19 18.80
C THR A 58 3.71 -10.51 17.54
N ILE A 59 3.07 -9.45 17.04
CA ILE A 59 3.56 -8.65 15.93
C ILE A 59 4.71 -7.76 16.40
N ARG A 60 5.94 -8.16 16.08
CA ARG A 60 7.15 -7.34 16.35
C ARG A 60 7.35 -6.16 15.38
N TYR A 61 6.95 -6.34 14.12
CA TYR A 61 7.20 -5.38 13.03
C TYR A 61 6.09 -5.45 11.99
N ALA A 62 5.70 -4.30 11.48
CA ALA A 62 4.78 -4.15 10.37
C ALA A 62 5.36 -3.17 9.33
N GLY A 63 4.99 -3.32 8.06
CA GLY A 63 5.46 -2.43 6.99
C GLY A 63 5.03 -2.91 5.61
N PRO A 64 5.70 -2.47 4.53
CA PRO A 64 5.48 -3.00 3.19
C PRO A 64 5.72 -4.51 3.12
N ASP A 65 4.97 -5.22 2.28
CA ASP A 65 5.07 -6.68 2.18
C ASP A 65 6.36 -7.15 1.48
N CYS A 66 6.89 -6.41 0.52
CA CYS A 66 8.19 -6.62 -0.08
C CYS A 66 8.95 -5.29 -0.35
N GLY A 67 10.03 -5.36 -1.12
CA GLY A 67 10.79 -4.19 -1.55
C GLY A 67 10.11 -3.42 -2.68
N LEU A 68 10.57 -2.18 -2.90
CA LEU A 68 10.04 -1.25 -3.91
C LEU A 68 10.91 -1.19 -5.18
N GLY A 69 11.86 -2.13 -5.36
CA GLY A 69 12.83 -2.08 -6.46
C GLY A 69 12.22 -2.11 -7.86
N SER A 70 11.03 -2.71 -8.01
CA SER A 70 10.29 -2.77 -9.28
C SER A 70 9.34 -1.58 -9.49
N TRP A 71 9.25 -0.64 -8.55
CA TRP A 71 8.32 0.48 -8.66
C TRP A 71 8.79 1.48 -9.73
N PRO A 72 7.88 1.96 -10.61
CA PRO A 72 8.25 2.72 -11.80
C PRO A 72 8.71 4.15 -11.52
N SER A 73 8.52 4.66 -10.30
CA SER A 73 9.04 5.97 -9.91
C SER A 73 9.35 6.06 -8.41
N GLN A 74 10.37 6.86 -8.08
CA GLN A 74 10.70 7.16 -6.69
C GLN A 74 9.57 7.93 -5.99
N GLY A 75 8.86 8.80 -6.72
CA GLY A 75 7.72 9.55 -6.16
C GLY A 75 6.57 8.64 -5.74
N LEU A 76 6.23 7.62 -6.55
CA LEU A 76 5.22 6.63 -6.19
C LEU A 76 5.68 5.81 -4.97
N ALA A 77 6.92 5.33 -4.98
CA ALA A 77 7.48 4.57 -3.87
C ALA A 77 7.49 5.39 -2.56
N GLN A 78 7.92 6.65 -2.62
CA GLN A 78 7.88 7.57 -1.48
C GLN A 78 6.45 7.80 -0.99
N LYS A 79 5.49 7.96 -1.91
CA LYS A 79 4.09 8.17 -1.52
C LYS A 79 3.52 6.94 -0.81
N LEU A 80 3.82 5.72 -1.27
CA LEU A 80 3.43 4.50 -0.56
C LEU A 80 4.01 4.46 0.86
N LEU A 81 5.30 4.77 1.02
CA LEU A 81 5.94 4.81 2.33
C LEU A 81 5.32 5.89 3.24
N SER A 82 5.01 7.06 2.69
CA SER A 82 4.31 8.13 3.40
C SER A 82 2.90 7.71 3.83
N ASN A 83 2.14 7.03 2.96
CA ASN A 83 0.83 6.49 3.31
C ASN A 83 0.94 5.39 4.37
N THR A 84 1.99 4.58 4.32
CA THR A 84 2.26 3.54 5.32
C THR A 84 2.49 4.17 6.69
N ALA A 85 3.32 5.20 6.78
CA ALA A 85 3.55 5.96 8.02
C ALA A 85 2.25 6.58 8.56
N LYS A 86 1.45 7.20 7.70
CA LYS A 86 0.14 7.75 8.09
C LYS A 86 -0.84 6.67 8.55
N GLY A 87 -0.82 5.49 7.92
CA GLY A 87 -1.61 4.34 8.33
C GLY A 87 -1.27 3.90 9.76
N PHE A 88 0.02 3.91 10.14
CA PHE A 88 0.43 3.69 11.53
C PHE A 88 -0.12 4.77 12.47
N GLU A 89 0.04 6.05 12.12
CA GLU A 89 -0.49 7.16 12.93
C GLU A 89 -2.00 7.02 13.16
N MET A 90 -2.76 6.64 12.14
CA MET A 90 -4.19 6.40 12.25
C MET A 90 -4.53 5.20 13.14
N PHE A 91 -3.80 4.10 12.99
CA PHE A 91 -3.97 2.92 13.83
C PHE A 91 -3.73 3.25 15.31
N PHE A 92 -2.62 3.91 15.65
CA PHE A 92 -2.29 4.24 17.04
C PHE A 92 -3.19 5.31 17.66
N LYS A 93 -3.81 6.20 16.86
CA LYS A 93 -4.83 7.13 17.37
C LYS A 93 -6.13 6.45 17.76
N ASN A 94 -6.42 5.28 17.18
CA ASN A 94 -7.66 4.55 17.35
C ASN A 94 -7.50 3.28 18.20
N LEU A 95 -6.31 3.06 18.78
CA LEU A 95 -6.01 1.97 19.71
C LEU A 95 -6.40 2.37 21.13
#